data_AF-A0A2S0WGQ8-F1
#
_entry.id   AF-A0A2S0WGQ8-F1
#
_cell.length_a   1.000
_cell.length_b   1.000
_cell.length_c   1.000
_cell.angle_alpha   90.00
_cell.angle_beta   90.00
_cell.angle_gamma   90.00
#
_symmetry.space_group_name_H-M   'P 1'
#
loop_
_entity.id
_entity.type
_entity.pdbx_description
1 polymer ?
#
loop_
_entity_poly.entity_id
_entity_poly.type
_entity_poly.pdbx_seq_one_letter_code
_entity_poly.pdbx_strand_id
1 'polypeptide(L)'
;MTDNSRPEPGDSGKTTPPARKRRRRGSRPASQPGATAGNGGDTEQQGRSGRRRRGRGKGGGSAKANQHSNAKAGEKGKGTQAGEKGPKKQGGKRSRGASGRGRSGRPNTSRYRKGSRGHNTPDTSIETRDETSAGGLVVSGMAEAVGPGGKVDLSRIYVALIGRLDRRGRLLWSMPKGHVEAGEHQWATAEREVWEETGIHGKAFEELGVIDYWFVSEGVRIHKTVHHNLLRYVDGVLNDEDPEVTEVTWVPMNELIEHLAYADERKLARIAVNRMPDLARKEADAGRATPR
;
A
#
# COMPACT_ATOMS: atom_id res chain seq x y z
N MET A 1 -23.35 59.67 -43.51
CA MET A 1 -22.20 60.09 -44.33
C MET A 1 -20.96 59.59 -43.59
N THR A 2 -20.53 58.37 -43.94
CA THR A 2 -19.26 58.05 -44.64
C THR A 2 -18.09 57.96 -43.66
N ASP A 3 -17.23 56.95 -43.62
CA ASP A 3 -17.05 55.71 -44.40
C ASP A 3 -15.93 54.89 -43.71
N ASN A 4 -15.92 53.59 -44.03
CA ASN A 4 -14.92 52.52 -43.88
C ASN A 4 -13.43 52.95 -43.75
N SER A 5 -12.54 52.21 -43.09
CA SER A 5 -12.16 50.85 -43.55
C SER A 5 -11.35 50.03 -42.54
N ARG A 6 -11.66 48.74 -42.59
CA ARG A 6 -11.05 47.51 -42.06
C ARG A 6 -9.59 47.32 -42.52
N PRO A 7 -8.82 46.47 -41.83
CA PRO A 7 -8.10 45.43 -42.55
C PRO A 7 -8.34 44.02 -41.97
N GLU A 8 -8.52 43.06 -42.88
CA GLU A 8 -8.40 41.60 -42.70
C GLU A 8 -7.21 41.13 -43.57
N PRO A 9 -6.85 39.84 -43.62
CA PRO A 9 -6.16 39.10 -42.57
C PRO A 9 -4.82 38.54 -43.12
N GLY A 10 -3.80 38.45 -42.27
CA GLY A 10 -2.54 37.77 -42.63
C GLY A 10 -2.65 36.27 -42.36
N ASP A 11 -2.97 35.50 -43.40
CA ASP A 11 -2.73 34.05 -43.49
C ASP A 11 -1.23 33.81 -43.73
N SER A 12 -0.55 33.10 -42.82
CA SER A 12 0.59 32.26 -43.19
C SER A 12 0.98 31.31 -42.05
N GLY A 13 0.95 30.01 -42.36
CA GLY A 13 1.95 29.08 -41.84
C GLY A 13 1.56 28.22 -40.63
N LYS A 14 0.52 27.40 -40.76
CA LYS A 14 0.44 26.15 -39.99
C LYS A 14 1.59 25.23 -40.41
N THR A 15 2.70 25.24 -39.67
CA THR A 15 3.71 24.18 -39.72
C THR A 15 3.30 23.05 -38.78
N THR A 16 2.59 22.08 -39.35
CA THR A 16 2.32 20.78 -38.74
C THR A 16 3.65 20.04 -38.51
N PRO A 17 3.98 19.57 -37.29
CA PRO A 17 5.13 18.69 -37.10
C PRO A 17 4.83 17.33 -37.75
N PRO A 18 5.79 16.69 -38.44
CA PRO A 18 5.54 15.45 -39.16
C PRO A 18 5.22 14.31 -38.18
N ALA A 19 4.15 13.58 -38.49
CA ALA A 19 3.79 12.32 -37.85
C ALA A 19 5.00 11.36 -37.84
N ARG A 20 5.58 11.13 -36.66
CA ARG A 20 6.62 10.11 -36.49
C ARG A 20 6.00 8.74 -36.72
N LYS A 21 6.38 8.12 -37.85
CA LYS A 21 6.08 6.73 -38.20
C LYS A 21 6.42 5.82 -37.01
N ARG A 22 5.40 5.12 -36.50
CA ARG A 22 5.52 3.98 -35.58
C ARG A 22 6.55 3.00 -36.14
N ARG A 23 7.73 2.94 -35.52
CA ARG A 23 8.68 1.85 -35.76
C ARG A 23 8.12 0.61 -35.07
N ARG A 24 7.54 -0.29 -35.87
CA ARG A 24 7.32 -1.69 -35.48
C ARG A 24 8.68 -2.27 -35.08
N ARG A 25 8.90 -2.47 -33.77
CA ARG A 25 10.05 -3.26 -33.31
C ARG A 25 9.77 -4.71 -33.67
N GLY A 26 10.63 -5.24 -34.54
CA GLY A 26 10.58 -6.60 -35.04
C GLY A 26 10.74 -7.62 -33.92
N SER A 27 9.97 -8.68 -34.07
CA SER A 27 10.07 -9.94 -33.35
C SER A 27 11.50 -10.49 -33.45
N ARG A 28 12.15 -10.70 -32.30
CA ARG A 28 13.39 -11.51 -32.26
C ARG A 28 13.01 -12.98 -32.07
N PRO A 29 13.65 -13.91 -32.80
CA PRO A 29 13.28 -15.32 -32.82
C PRO A 29 13.75 -16.07 -31.57
N ALA A 30 12.96 -17.07 -31.19
CA ALA A 30 13.25 -18.03 -30.13
C ALA A 30 14.37 -19.00 -30.55
N SER A 31 15.28 -19.27 -29.62
CA SER A 31 16.33 -20.29 -29.70
C SER A 31 15.75 -21.69 -29.45
N GLN A 32 15.94 -22.59 -30.41
CA GLN A 32 15.80 -24.05 -30.23
C GLN A 32 16.91 -24.60 -29.32
N PRO A 33 16.71 -25.82 -28.79
CA PRO A 33 17.57 -26.89 -29.28
C PRO A 33 16.83 -28.23 -29.53
N GLY A 34 17.36 -28.98 -30.49
CA GLY A 34 17.47 -30.45 -30.38
C GLY A 34 16.45 -31.28 -31.14
N ALA A 35 16.83 -31.70 -32.35
CA ALA A 35 16.15 -32.70 -33.16
C ALA A 35 16.39 -34.13 -32.64
N THR A 36 15.36 -34.98 -32.74
CA THR A 36 15.51 -36.40 -33.11
C THR A 36 14.32 -36.83 -33.97
N ALA A 37 14.64 -37.47 -35.10
CA ALA A 37 13.73 -37.95 -36.12
C ALA A 37 13.18 -39.36 -35.79
N GLY A 38 12.02 -39.71 -36.34
CA GLY A 38 11.47 -41.07 -36.23
C GLY A 38 10.11 -41.30 -36.90
N ASN A 39 10.10 -41.27 -38.23
CA ASN A 39 9.40 -42.15 -39.19
C ASN A 39 7.93 -42.65 -38.95
N GLY A 40 7.05 -42.32 -39.92
CA GLY A 40 6.29 -43.33 -40.70
C GLY A 40 4.83 -43.65 -40.32
N GLY A 41 3.93 -43.57 -41.33
CA GLY A 41 2.83 -44.52 -41.50
C GLY A 41 1.41 -43.95 -41.64
N ASP A 42 0.86 -44.05 -42.86
CA ASP A 42 -0.54 -43.85 -43.25
C ASP A 42 -1.55 -44.72 -42.47
N THR A 43 -2.82 -44.28 -42.40
CA THR A 43 -4.02 -44.95 -42.95
C THR A 43 -5.33 -44.46 -42.28
N GLU A 44 -6.21 -43.92 -43.11
CA GLU A 44 -7.68 -44.04 -43.18
C GLU A 44 -8.54 -44.60 -42.00
N GLN A 45 -9.71 -43.96 -41.82
CA GLN A 45 -11.07 -44.50 -41.64
C GLN A 45 -11.96 -43.97 -40.50
N GLN A 46 -13.23 -43.91 -40.89
CA GLN A 46 -14.42 -43.35 -40.27
C GLN A 46 -14.89 -44.10 -39.02
N GLY A 47 -15.74 -43.44 -38.21
CA GLY A 47 -16.93 -44.12 -37.69
C GLY A 47 -17.19 -44.09 -36.18
N ARG A 48 -18.18 -43.25 -35.81
CA ARG A 48 -19.34 -43.58 -34.96
C ARG A 48 -19.16 -43.95 -33.48
N SER A 49 -19.66 -43.04 -32.65
CA SER A 49 -20.71 -43.21 -31.62
C SER A 49 -20.65 -44.38 -30.63
N GLY A 50 -20.79 -44.05 -29.33
CA GLY A 50 -21.69 -44.83 -28.47
C GLY A 50 -21.33 -44.98 -26.99
N ARG A 51 -22.10 -44.27 -26.17
CA ARG A 51 -22.72 -44.73 -24.90
C ARG A 51 -21.88 -45.00 -23.64
N ARG A 52 -22.15 -44.11 -22.67
CA ARG A 52 -22.89 -44.36 -21.40
C ARG A 52 -22.52 -45.62 -20.58
N ARG A 53 -22.04 -45.38 -19.36
CA ARG A 53 -22.52 -45.96 -18.07
C ARG A 53 -22.22 -44.91 -16.98
N ARG A 54 -23.17 -44.28 -16.24
CA ARG A 54 -24.23 -44.74 -15.33
C ARG A 54 -23.75 -45.65 -14.19
N GLY A 55 -23.76 -45.09 -12.98
CA GLY A 55 -23.80 -45.75 -11.66
C GLY A 55 -23.59 -44.65 -10.60
N ARG A 56 -24.60 -44.03 -9.97
CA ARG A 56 -25.74 -44.49 -9.14
C ARG A 56 -25.33 -44.86 -7.71
N GLY A 57 -25.86 -44.10 -6.74
CA GLY A 57 -26.07 -44.52 -5.34
C GLY A 57 -25.53 -43.49 -4.34
N LYS A 58 -26.35 -42.56 -3.84
CA LYS A 58 -27.23 -42.63 -2.64
C LYS A 58 -26.47 -42.65 -1.31
N GLY A 59 -26.79 -41.67 -0.46
CA GLY A 59 -27.05 -41.94 0.96
C GLY A 59 -26.36 -41.03 1.96
N GLY A 60 -27.16 -40.22 2.66
CA GLY A 60 -27.07 -40.12 4.12
C GLY A 60 -26.27 -38.97 4.72
N GLY A 61 -27.00 -38.04 5.33
CA GLY A 61 -26.93 -37.93 6.78
C GLY A 61 -25.95 -36.92 7.39
N SER A 62 -26.56 -35.95 8.07
CA SER A 62 -26.14 -35.34 9.34
C SER A 62 -24.92 -34.42 9.40
N ALA A 63 -25.26 -33.15 9.56
CA ALA A 63 -24.54 -32.20 10.39
C ALA A 63 -24.40 -32.67 11.85
N LYS A 64 -23.24 -32.34 12.46
CA LYS A 64 -23.02 -31.94 13.87
C LYS A 64 -21.77 -31.05 13.86
N ALA A 65 -21.81 -29.79 14.29
CA ALA A 65 -21.89 -29.29 15.69
C ALA A 65 -20.60 -29.64 16.47
N ASN A 66 -19.92 -28.72 17.16
CA ASN A 66 -20.37 -27.79 18.21
C ASN A 66 -19.40 -26.61 18.36
N GLN A 67 -19.85 -25.37 18.56
CA GLN A 67 -20.19 -24.71 19.85
C GLN A 67 -18.96 -24.57 20.78
N HIS A 68 -18.65 -23.41 21.37
CA HIS A 68 -19.53 -22.62 22.21
C HIS A 68 -19.16 -21.13 22.28
N SER A 69 -20.18 -20.29 22.05
CA SER A 69 -20.43 -19.07 22.81
C SER A 69 -21.07 -19.45 24.17
N ASN A 70 -20.74 -18.75 25.25
CA ASN A 70 -21.78 -18.03 25.97
C ASN A 70 -21.26 -16.92 26.89
N ALA A 71 -22.02 -15.84 26.90
CA ALA A 71 -21.88 -14.63 27.68
C ALA A 71 -22.56 -14.74 29.07
N LYS A 72 -22.19 -13.84 29.99
CA LYS A 72 -23.09 -12.92 30.75
C LYS A 72 -22.30 -12.19 31.84
N ALA A 73 -22.25 -10.86 31.79
CA ALA A 73 -23.14 -9.89 32.46
C ALA A 73 -22.73 -9.66 33.92
N GLY A 74 -22.20 -8.48 34.26
CA GLY A 74 -22.96 -7.40 34.93
C GLY A 74 -22.66 -7.48 36.44
N GLU A 75 -22.42 -6.45 37.24
CA GLU A 75 -22.96 -5.10 37.25
C GLU A 75 -22.28 -4.32 38.42
N LYS A 76 -22.05 -3.01 38.22
CA LYS A 76 -21.99 -1.85 39.16
C LYS A 76 -21.24 -1.87 40.52
N GLY A 77 -20.59 -0.72 40.79
CA GLY A 77 -20.54 -0.06 42.11
C GLY A 77 -19.17 0.53 42.46
N LYS A 78 -18.86 1.80 42.12
CA LYS A 78 -18.94 3.04 42.94
C LYS A 78 -17.96 3.15 44.14
N GLY A 79 -17.12 4.20 44.09
CA GLY A 79 -16.57 4.98 45.23
C GLY A 79 -15.52 4.26 46.10
N THR A 80 -14.57 4.88 46.80
CA THR A 80 -14.21 6.28 47.06
C THR A 80 -12.94 6.25 47.94
N GLN A 81 -12.08 7.25 47.76
CA GLN A 81 -11.28 7.96 48.78
C GLN A 81 -10.13 7.32 49.59
N ALA A 82 -9.15 8.22 49.73
CA ALA A 82 -7.89 8.21 50.47
C ALA A 82 -8.01 8.21 52.00
N GLY A 83 -6.84 8.04 52.63
CA GLY A 83 -6.53 8.41 54.02
C GLY A 83 -6.48 7.19 54.95
N GLU A 84 -5.64 7.10 55.98
CA GLU A 84 -4.55 7.90 56.52
C GLU A 84 -3.99 7.06 57.71
N LYS A 85 -2.74 7.31 58.13
CA LYS A 85 -2.19 7.10 59.50
C LYS A 85 -1.92 5.67 60.02
N GLY A 86 -0.67 5.47 60.48
CA GLY A 86 -0.24 4.43 61.45
C GLY A 86 -0.75 4.71 62.89
N PRO A 87 -0.11 4.25 64.00
CA PRO A 87 1.24 3.66 64.17
C PRO A 87 1.34 2.55 65.28
N LYS A 88 2.60 2.28 65.73
CA LYS A 88 3.09 1.65 67.00
C LYS A 88 3.31 0.12 66.98
N LYS A 89 4.56 -0.36 67.08
CA LYS A 89 5.56 -0.39 68.20
C LYS A 89 5.39 -1.62 69.11
N GLN A 90 6.43 -2.44 69.14
CA GLN A 90 7.10 -3.15 70.27
C GLN A 90 7.68 -4.45 69.70
N GLY A 91 8.88 -4.91 70.02
CA GLY A 91 9.84 -4.58 71.06
C GLY A 91 10.72 -5.83 71.20
N GLY A 92 12.02 -5.68 71.47
CA GLY A 92 12.89 -6.85 71.66
C GLY A 92 14.37 -6.53 71.49
N LYS A 93 14.96 -5.93 72.53
CA LYS A 93 16.40 -5.70 72.68
C LYS A 93 17.13 -7.00 73.10
N ARG A 94 18.45 -6.95 72.91
CA ARG A 94 19.57 -7.58 73.67
C ARG A 94 20.23 -8.75 72.94
N SER A 95 21.55 -8.90 72.89
CA SER A 95 22.68 -8.06 73.34
C SER A 95 24.00 -8.72 72.88
N ARG A 96 24.97 -7.89 72.49
CA ARG A 96 26.42 -7.91 72.81
C ARG A 96 27.14 -9.27 72.76
N GLY A 97 28.06 -9.47 71.81
CA GLY A 97 29.51 -9.19 71.98
C GLY A 97 30.23 -10.54 72.22
N ALA A 98 31.47 -10.82 71.84
CA ALA A 98 32.58 -10.04 71.32
C ALA A 98 33.58 -10.99 70.60
N SER A 99 34.55 -10.36 69.94
CA SER A 99 35.73 -10.85 69.24
C SER A 99 36.54 -12.03 69.80
N GLY A 100 37.17 -12.80 68.90
CA GLY A 100 38.34 -13.65 69.15
C GLY A 100 39.12 -13.96 67.87
N ARG A 101 40.44 -13.74 67.87
CA ARG A 101 41.40 -13.81 66.75
C ARG A 101 42.10 -15.19 66.62
N GLY A 102 42.59 -15.48 65.40
CA GLY A 102 43.73 -16.38 65.08
C GLY A 102 43.33 -17.82 64.69
N ARG A 103 43.96 -18.54 63.74
CA ARG A 103 45.27 -18.39 63.08
C ARG A 103 45.37 -19.40 61.89
N SER A 104 46.12 -19.01 60.84
CA SER A 104 46.96 -19.82 59.91
C SER A 104 46.37 -20.92 58.99
N GLY A 105 46.73 -20.90 57.69
CA GLY A 105 46.57 -22.11 56.87
C GLY A 105 46.75 -22.18 55.34
N ARG A 106 47.52 -21.31 54.66
CA ARG A 106 48.17 -21.55 53.31
C ARG A 106 47.30 -21.67 52.02
N PRO A 107 47.91 -21.48 50.83
CA PRO A 107 47.32 -20.76 49.70
C PRO A 107 46.92 -21.67 48.53
N ASN A 108 45.95 -21.24 47.70
CA ASN A 108 45.84 -21.77 46.34
C ASN A 108 46.00 -20.66 45.30
N THR A 109 47.09 -20.80 44.57
CA THR A 109 47.48 -20.07 43.38
C THR A 109 46.54 -20.37 42.22
N SER A 110 45.85 -19.35 41.70
CA SER A 110 45.53 -19.28 40.28
C SER A 110 45.17 -17.85 39.90
N ARG A 111 46.20 -17.02 39.72
CA ARG A 111 46.10 -15.85 38.86
C ARG A 111 46.05 -16.35 37.41
N TYR A 112 44.87 -16.77 36.96
CA TYR A 112 44.58 -16.77 35.54
C TYR A 112 44.03 -15.39 35.16
N ARG A 113 44.94 -14.40 35.11
CA ARG A 113 44.78 -13.26 34.21
C ARG A 113 45.01 -13.81 32.79
N LYS A 114 43.96 -14.38 32.19
CA LYS A 114 43.94 -14.65 30.76
C LYS A 114 43.12 -13.53 30.13
N GLY A 115 43.83 -12.69 29.40
CA GLY A 115 43.34 -11.42 28.89
C GLY A 115 41.96 -11.54 28.26
N SER A 116 41.12 -10.57 28.58
CA SER A 116 40.04 -10.12 27.73
C SER A 116 40.64 -9.73 26.38
N ARG A 117 40.90 -10.74 25.54
CA ARG A 117 40.90 -10.56 24.10
C ARG A 117 39.50 -10.07 23.80
N GLY A 118 39.36 -8.75 23.62
CA GLY A 118 38.15 -8.17 23.07
C GLY A 118 37.81 -9.02 21.85
N HIS A 119 36.72 -9.77 21.96
CA HIS A 119 36.10 -10.31 20.79
C HIS A 119 35.65 -9.07 20.02
N ASN A 120 36.49 -8.65 19.08
CA ASN A 120 36.09 -7.78 18.01
C ASN A 120 35.16 -8.64 17.14
N THR A 121 33.96 -8.92 17.65
CA THR A 121 32.88 -9.39 16.79
C THR A 121 32.73 -8.29 15.77
N PRO A 122 32.96 -8.55 14.47
CA PRO A 122 32.63 -7.56 13.46
C PRO A 122 31.19 -7.14 13.75
N ASP A 123 30.97 -5.84 13.90
CA ASP A 123 29.64 -5.30 14.08
C ASP A 123 28.85 -5.67 12.83
N THR A 124 28.09 -6.76 12.91
CA THR A 124 27.23 -7.25 11.84
C THR A 124 25.90 -6.49 11.84
N SER A 125 25.82 -5.31 12.47
CA SER A 125 24.62 -4.50 12.41
C SER A 125 24.42 -4.04 10.97
N ILE A 126 23.33 -4.54 10.39
CA ILE A 126 22.82 -4.04 9.12
C ILE A 126 22.46 -2.57 9.35
N GLU A 127 23.06 -1.68 8.54
CA GLU A 127 22.74 -0.26 8.58
C GLU A 127 21.23 -0.06 8.46
N THR A 128 20.66 0.80 9.31
CA THR A 128 19.24 1.10 9.30
C THR A 128 19.00 2.55 8.92
N ARG A 129 18.04 2.81 8.03
CA ARG A 129 17.65 4.16 7.59
C ARG A 129 16.13 4.32 7.63
N ASP A 130 15.68 5.50 8.01
CA ASP A 130 14.28 5.91 7.88
C ASP A 130 14.08 6.61 6.52
N GLU A 131 12.95 6.35 5.89
CA GLU A 131 12.60 6.93 4.60
C GLU A 131 11.13 7.35 4.59
N THR A 132 10.87 8.61 4.25
CA THR A 132 9.50 9.16 4.22
C THR A 132 9.05 9.40 2.79
N SER A 133 7.80 9.04 2.51
CA SER A 133 7.12 9.26 1.24
C SER A 133 5.76 9.89 1.45
N ALA A 134 5.24 10.50 0.40
CA ALA A 134 3.83 10.85 0.33
C ALA A 134 3.25 10.60 -1.06
N GLY A 135 1.94 10.48 -1.10
CA GLY A 135 1.18 10.17 -2.30
C GLY A 135 -0.31 10.10 -2.00
N GLY A 136 -1.06 9.36 -2.81
CA GLY A 136 -2.47 9.12 -2.54
C GLY A 136 -3.34 8.93 -3.76
N LEU A 137 -4.66 8.99 -3.54
CA LEU A 137 -5.64 8.79 -4.60
C LEU A 137 -6.08 10.13 -5.18
N VAL A 138 -5.85 10.34 -6.47
CA VAL A 138 -6.58 11.36 -7.22
C VAL A 138 -8.00 10.86 -7.44
N VAL A 139 -8.99 11.69 -7.11
CA VAL A 139 -10.41 11.39 -7.20
C VAL A 139 -11.08 12.33 -8.18
N SER A 140 -11.84 11.74 -9.11
CA SER A 140 -12.57 12.42 -10.18
C SER A 140 -14.05 11.98 -10.16
N GLY A 141 -14.97 12.87 -10.55
CA GLY A 141 -16.41 12.56 -10.65
C GLY A 141 -17.19 12.66 -9.34
N MET A 142 -16.62 13.23 -8.26
CA MET A 142 -17.24 13.27 -6.93
C MET A 142 -18.61 13.97 -6.94
N ALA A 143 -18.68 15.20 -7.45
CA ALA A 143 -19.93 15.96 -7.48
C ALA A 143 -20.94 15.34 -8.46
N GLU A 144 -20.46 14.88 -9.61
CA GLU A 144 -21.27 14.29 -10.67
C GLU A 144 -21.92 12.97 -10.25
N ALA A 145 -21.29 12.23 -9.34
CA ALA A 145 -21.79 10.98 -8.79
C ALA A 145 -22.99 11.16 -7.85
N VAL A 146 -23.30 12.39 -7.41
CA VAL A 146 -24.46 12.69 -6.57
C VAL A 146 -25.71 12.78 -7.44
N GLY A 147 -26.62 11.81 -7.26
CA GLY A 147 -27.94 11.78 -7.89
C GLY A 147 -29.02 12.48 -7.06
N PRO A 148 -30.27 12.44 -7.54
CA PRO A 148 -31.43 12.99 -6.82
C PRO A 148 -31.54 12.42 -5.39
N GLY A 149 -31.87 13.29 -4.43
CA GLY A 149 -31.98 12.91 -3.01
C GLY A 149 -30.65 12.61 -2.32
N GLY A 150 -29.51 13.05 -2.88
CA GLY A 150 -28.19 12.92 -2.25
C GLY A 150 -27.59 11.52 -2.29
N LYS A 151 -28.18 10.61 -3.09
CA LYS A 151 -27.66 9.26 -3.30
C LYS A 151 -26.38 9.34 -4.14
N VAL A 152 -25.31 8.71 -3.66
CA VAL A 152 -24.01 8.71 -4.36
C VAL A 152 -23.80 7.38 -5.06
N ASP A 153 -23.46 7.43 -6.34
CA ASP A 153 -23.07 6.26 -7.14
C ASP A 153 -21.55 6.19 -7.24
N LEU A 154 -20.94 5.29 -6.46
CA LEU A 154 -19.49 5.12 -6.43
C LEU A 154 -18.90 4.62 -7.75
N SER A 155 -19.70 4.01 -8.65
CA SER A 155 -19.20 3.59 -9.97
C SER A 155 -18.92 4.75 -10.92
N ARG A 156 -19.38 5.95 -10.57
CA ARG A 156 -19.18 7.19 -11.32
C ARG A 156 -18.06 8.06 -10.74
N ILE A 157 -17.41 7.59 -9.67
CA ILE A 157 -16.23 8.20 -9.08
C ILE A 157 -15.03 7.38 -9.53
N TYR A 158 -14.03 8.03 -10.10
CA TYR A 158 -12.83 7.37 -10.62
C TYR A 158 -11.62 7.76 -9.80
N VAL A 159 -10.70 6.82 -9.65
CA VAL A 159 -9.40 7.03 -8.99
C VAL A 159 -8.25 6.54 -9.86
N ALA A 160 -7.13 7.26 -9.82
CA ALA A 160 -5.94 6.88 -10.55
C ALA A 160 -5.09 5.88 -9.75
N LEU A 161 -4.67 4.80 -10.39
CA LEU A 161 -3.72 3.81 -9.86
C LEU A 161 -2.54 3.65 -10.81
N ILE A 162 -1.40 3.25 -10.25
CA ILE A 162 -0.20 2.87 -11.00
C ILE A 162 0.05 1.37 -10.89
N GLY A 163 0.48 0.76 -11.98
CA GLY A 163 0.82 -0.65 -12.10
C GLY A 163 2.33 -0.81 -12.25
N ARG A 164 2.92 -1.72 -11.46
CA ARG A 164 4.35 -2.07 -11.54
C ARG A 164 4.52 -3.57 -11.70
N LEU A 165 5.48 -4.01 -12.52
CA LEU A 165 5.77 -5.43 -12.68
C LEU A 165 6.58 -5.98 -11.49
N ASP A 166 6.12 -7.08 -10.92
CA ASP A 166 6.92 -7.84 -9.96
C ASP A 166 8.03 -8.65 -10.66
N ARG A 167 8.88 -9.30 -9.85
CA ARG A 167 9.98 -10.15 -10.37
C ARG A 167 9.53 -11.32 -11.25
N ARG A 168 8.24 -11.65 -11.25
CA ARG A 168 7.62 -12.70 -12.08
C ARG A 168 6.87 -12.12 -13.27
N GLY A 169 6.95 -10.81 -13.51
CA GLY A 169 6.25 -10.12 -14.59
C GLY A 169 4.75 -9.97 -14.35
N ARG A 170 4.27 -10.08 -13.09
CA ARG A 170 2.86 -9.81 -12.75
C ARG A 170 2.69 -8.33 -12.46
N LEU A 171 1.65 -7.72 -13.03
CA LEU A 171 1.30 -6.33 -12.74
C LEU A 171 0.68 -6.23 -11.35
N LEU A 172 1.26 -5.39 -10.50
CA LEU A 172 0.79 -5.08 -9.16
C LEU A 172 0.33 -3.62 -9.12
N TRP A 173 -0.93 -3.40 -8.78
CA TRP A 173 -1.50 -2.07 -8.65
C TRP A 173 -1.32 -1.51 -7.25
N SER A 174 -0.94 -0.23 -7.17
CA SER A 174 -0.80 0.55 -5.94
C SER A 174 -1.23 2.00 -6.15
N MET A 175 -1.37 2.74 -5.06
CA MET A 175 -1.52 4.19 -5.11
C MET A 175 -0.19 4.84 -5.55
N PRO A 176 -0.24 5.97 -6.28
CA PRO A 176 0.95 6.74 -6.60
C PRO A 176 1.56 7.37 -5.34
N LYS A 177 2.89 7.36 -5.25
CA LYS A 177 3.69 7.83 -4.11
C LYS A 177 5.19 7.83 -4.42
N GLY A 178 5.89 8.84 -3.93
CA GLY A 178 7.35 8.89 -3.93
C GLY A 178 7.92 9.71 -2.77
N HIS A 179 9.21 10.00 -2.82
CA HIS A 179 9.99 10.46 -1.65
C HIS A 179 9.64 11.90 -1.28
N VAL A 180 9.55 12.16 0.03
CA VAL A 180 9.42 13.55 0.52
C VAL A 180 10.77 14.24 0.39
N GLU A 181 10.80 15.37 -0.30
CA GLU A 181 12.01 16.19 -0.41
C GLU A 181 12.23 17.05 0.84
N ALA A 182 13.47 17.54 1.01
CA ALA A 182 13.84 18.33 2.19
C ALA A 182 13.00 19.62 2.29
N GLY A 183 12.22 19.73 3.38
CA GLY A 183 11.35 20.88 3.63
C GLY A 183 10.01 20.85 2.90
N GLU A 184 9.72 19.79 2.14
CA GLU A 184 8.45 19.61 1.43
C GLU A 184 7.36 19.11 2.39
N HIS A 185 6.16 19.69 2.31
CA HIS A 185 5.00 19.19 3.05
C HIS A 185 4.40 17.97 2.33
N GLN A 186 3.91 16.99 3.09
CA GLN A 186 3.34 15.73 2.56
C GLN A 186 2.31 15.93 1.43
N TRP A 187 1.51 16.99 1.47
CA TRP A 187 0.56 17.31 0.40
C TRP A 187 1.24 17.81 -0.87
N ALA A 188 2.27 18.65 -0.75
CA ALA A 188 3.02 19.12 -1.91
C ALA A 188 3.75 17.95 -2.58
N THR A 189 4.39 17.08 -1.78
CA THR A 189 4.97 15.82 -2.27
C THR A 189 3.91 14.98 -2.99
N ALA A 190 2.74 14.75 -2.37
CA ALA A 190 1.70 13.93 -2.99
C ALA A 190 1.19 14.51 -4.32
N GLU A 191 1.07 15.84 -4.44
CA GLU A 191 0.68 16.51 -5.68
C GLU A 191 1.74 16.36 -6.78
N ARG A 192 3.03 16.50 -6.43
CA ARG A 192 4.16 16.33 -7.35
C ARG A 192 4.30 14.88 -7.82
N GLU A 193 4.35 13.94 -6.89
CA GLU A 193 4.54 12.51 -7.16
C GLU A 193 3.39 11.94 -8.00
N VAL A 194 2.15 12.35 -7.73
CA VAL A 194 1.01 12.01 -8.58
C VAL A 194 1.26 12.49 -10.01
N TRP A 195 1.68 13.73 -10.20
CA TRP A 195 1.94 14.24 -11.54
C TRP A 195 3.08 13.49 -12.24
N GLU A 196 4.18 13.21 -11.55
CA GLU A 196 5.33 12.48 -12.09
C GLU A 196 4.95 11.06 -12.52
N GLU A 197 4.26 10.31 -11.65
CA GLU A 197 3.96 8.89 -11.89
C GLU A 197 2.73 8.65 -12.79
N THR A 198 1.83 9.63 -12.92
CA THR A 198 0.54 9.43 -13.59
C THR A 198 0.25 10.43 -14.70
N GLY A 199 0.94 11.56 -14.77
CA GLY A 199 0.67 12.62 -15.74
C GLY A 199 -0.52 13.52 -15.44
N ILE A 200 -1.29 13.25 -14.38
CA ILE A 200 -2.44 14.07 -13.98
C ILE A 200 -2.08 14.95 -12.78
N HIS A 201 -2.70 16.13 -12.73
CA HIS A 201 -2.58 17.05 -11.62
C HIS A 201 -3.70 16.79 -10.61
N GLY A 202 -3.30 16.61 -9.35
CA GLY A 202 -4.19 16.55 -8.21
C GLY A 202 -4.04 17.77 -7.29
N LYS A 203 -5.09 18.10 -6.53
CA LYS A 203 -4.99 19.01 -5.38
C LYS A 203 -5.37 18.28 -4.10
N ALA A 204 -4.42 18.11 -3.19
CA ALA A 204 -4.64 17.45 -1.91
C ALA A 204 -5.64 18.22 -1.06
N PHE A 205 -6.52 17.51 -0.37
CA PHE A 205 -7.57 18.12 0.45
C PHE A 205 -7.95 17.38 1.71
N GLU A 206 -7.57 16.10 1.83
CA GLU A 206 -7.82 15.32 3.02
C GLU A 206 -6.74 14.27 3.21
N GLU A 207 -6.36 14.02 4.46
CA GLU A 207 -5.46 12.91 4.80
C GLU A 207 -6.24 11.59 4.82
N LEU A 208 -5.72 10.59 4.12
CA LEU A 208 -6.31 9.25 4.07
C LEU A 208 -5.75 8.36 5.18
N GLY A 209 -4.43 8.44 5.40
CA GLY A 209 -3.76 7.74 6.49
C GLY A 209 -2.28 7.48 6.19
N VAL A 210 -1.62 6.79 7.11
CA VAL A 210 -0.19 6.47 7.03
C VAL A 210 0.02 4.96 7.02
N ILE A 211 0.96 4.50 6.20
CA ILE A 211 1.43 3.11 6.19
C ILE A 211 2.92 3.12 6.46
N ASP A 212 3.38 2.29 7.41
CA ASP A 212 4.79 2.05 7.65
C ASP A 212 5.14 0.56 7.44
N TYR A 213 6.33 0.30 6.91
CA TYR A 213 6.85 -1.06 6.73
C TYR A 213 8.37 -1.07 6.65
N TRP A 214 8.94 -2.26 6.86
CA TRP A 214 10.37 -2.49 6.76
C TRP A 214 10.72 -3.28 5.51
N PHE A 215 11.80 -2.89 4.82
CA PHE A 215 12.38 -3.68 3.73
C PHE A 215 13.91 -3.61 3.76
N VAL A 216 14.56 -4.41 2.92
CA VAL A 216 16.03 -4.38 2.77
C VAL A 216 16.35 -4.06 1.32
N SER A 217 17.18 -3.05 1.10
CA SER A 217 17.70 -2.67 -0.21
C SER A 217 19.21 -2.44 -0.09
N GLU A 218 19.99 -2.98 -1.03
CA GLU A 218 21.45 -2.80 -1.08
C GLU A 218 22.18 -3.07 0.25
N GLY A 219 21.68 -4.03 1.04
CA GLY A 219 22.26 -4.37 2.34
C GLY A 219 21.93 -3.40 3.48
N VAL A 220 21.06 -2.40 3.24
CA VAL A 220 20.52 -1.47 4.23
C VAL A 220 19.09 -1.88 4.57
N ARG A 221 18.75 -1.90 5.87
CA ARG A 221 17.37 -2.08 6.34
C ARG A 221 16.69 -0.70 6.35
N ILE A 222 15.62 -0.56 5.58
CA ILE A 222 14.90 0.71 5.44
C ILE A 222 13.55 0.59 6.15
N HIS A 223 13.26 1.55 7.00
CA HIS A 223 11.94 1.77 7.58
C HIS A 223 11.22 2.84 6.74
N LYS A 224 10.24 2.41 5.95
CA LYS A 224 9.46 3.29 5.09
C LYS A 224 8.25 3.78 5.85
N THR A 225 7.97 5.08 5.78
CA THR A 225 6.70 5.69 6.18
C THR A 225 6.08 6.40 4.98
N VAL A 226 4.82 6.09 4.65
CA VAL A 226 4.12 6.65 3.49
C VAL A 226 2.84 7.35 3.92
N HIS A 227 2.77 8.65 3.68
CA HIS A 227 1.60 9.48 3.92
C HIS A 227 0.68 9.46 2.70
N HIS A 228 -0.53 8.90 2.85
CA HIS A 228 -1.51 8.83 1.79
C HIS A 228 -2.59 9.90 1.97
N ASN A 229 -2.95 10.55 0.88
CA ASN A 229 -3.90 11.65 0.85
C ASN A 229 -5.01 11.40 -0.18
N LEU A 230 -6.10 12.15 -0.07
CA LEU A 230 -7.08 12.30 -1.14
C LEU A 230 -6.79 13.61 -1.87
N LEU A 231 -6.74 13.51 -3.20
CA LEU A 231 -6.51 14.63 -4.10
C LEU A 231 -7.72 14.79 -5.02
N ARG A 232 -8.16 16.02 -5.29
CA ARG A 232 -9.13 16.29 -6.35
C ARG A 232 -8.39 16.30 -7.68
N TYR A 233 -8.96 15.69 -8.71
CA TYR A 233 -8.48 15.87 -10.08
C TYR A 233 -8.59 17.34 -10.50
N VAL A 234 -7.54 17.87 -11.12
CA VAL A 234 -7.45 19.25 -11.60
C VAL A 234 -7.29 19.30 -13.11
N ASP A 235 -6.31 18.58 -13.67
CA ASP A 235 -5.99 18.61 -15.09
C ASP A 235 -5.06 17.43 -15.46
N GLY A 236 -4.67 17.35 -16.72
CA GLY A 236 -3.68 16.41 -17.24
C GLY A 236 -4.29 15.19 -17.90
N VAL A 237 -3.42 14.33 -18.42
CA VAL A 237 -3.83 13.09 -19.10
C VAL A 237 -2.94 11.98 -18.59
N LEU A 238 -3.53 10.81 -18.36
CA LEU A 238 -2.77 9.65 -17.92
C LEU A 238 -1.62 9.36 -18.88
N ASN A 239 -0.42 9.26 -18.33
CA ASN A 239 0.75 8.75 -19.05
C ASN A 239 1.60 7.90 -18.10
N ASP A 240 2.33 6.97 -18.69
CA ASP A 240 3.25 6.03 -18.05
C ASP A 240 4.70 6.37 -18.40
N GLU A 241 5.04 7.66 -18.52
CA GLU A 241 6.38 8.10 -18.90
C GLU A 241 7.41 7.89 -17.78
N ASP A 242 6.96 7.77 -16.53
CA ASP A 242 7.83 7.44 -15.40
C ASP A 242 8.43 6.03 -15.56
N PRO A 243 9.76 5.88 -15.59
CA PRO A 243 10.44 4.59 -15.67
C PRO A 243 10.08 3.58 -14.56
N GLU A 244 9.62 4.05 -13.39
CA GLU A 244 9.17 3.20 -12.29
C GLU A 244 7.76 2.63 -12.50
N VAL A 245 7.02 3.14 -13.46
CA VAL A 245 5.62 2.82 -13.74
C VAL A 245 5.50 2.04 -15.05
N THR A 246 4.70 0.97 -15.03
CA THR A 246 4.42 0.16 -16.23
C THR A 246 3.09 0.52 -16.86
N GLU A 247 2.10 0.88 -16.06
CA GLU A 247 0.76 1.20 -16.51
C GLU A 247 0.12 2.21 -15.55
N VAL A 248 -0.72 3.10 -16.08
CA VAL A 248 -1.53 4.02 -15.28
C VAL A 248 -2.97 3.90 -15.74
N THR A 249 -3.90 3.80 -14.78
CA THR A 249 -5.31 3.61 -15.13
C THR A 249 -6.27 4.32 -14.18
N TRP A 250 -7.40 4.75 -14.73
CA TRP A 250 -8.55 5.17 -13.95
C TRP A 250 -9.37 3.94 -13.58
N VAL A 251 -9.61 3.75 -12.29
CA VAL A 251 -10.44 2.66 -11.74
C VAL A 251 -11.68 3.23 -11.10
N PRO A 252 -12.88 2.66 -11.32
CA PRO A 252 -14.07 3.01 -10.56
C PRO A 252 -13.87 2.79 -9.04
N MET A 253 -14.33 3.73 -8.22
CA MET A 253 -14.16 3.67 -6.76
C MET A 253 -14.76 2.41 -6.14
N ASN A 254 -15.83 1.87 -6.71
CA ASN A 254 -16.45 0.62 -6.25
C ASN A 254 -15.57 -0.63 -6.49
N GLU A 255 -14.60 -0.55 -7.41
CA GLU A 255 -13.68 -1.64 -7.78
C GLU A 255 -12.29 -1.47 -7.15
N LEU A 256 -11.98 -0.28 -6.61
CA LEU A 256 -10.67 0.09 -6.07
C LEU A 256 -10.02 -0.99 -5.17
N ILE A 257 -10.80 -1.60 -4.28
CA ILE A 257 -10.27 -2.53 -3.27
C ILE A 257 -9.78 -3.84 -3.91
N GLU A 258 -10.45 -4.35 -4.96
CA GLU A 258 -10.01 -5.57 -5.62
C GLU A 258 -8.81 -5.36 -6.55
N HIS A 259 -8.60 -4.13 -7.03
CA HIS A 259 -7.45 -3.80 -7.86
C HIS A 259 -6.14 -3.77 -7.06
N LEU A 260 -6.16 -3.23 -5.84
CA LEU A 260 -4.93 -3.00 -5.05
C LEU A 260 -4.25 -4.29 -4.61
N ALA A 261 -2.95 -4.39 -4.91
CA ALA A 261 -2.13 -5.57 -4.62
C ALA A 261 -1.81 -5.71 -3.11
N TYR A 262 -1.63 -4.60 -2.40
CA TYR A 262 -1.12 -4.60 -1.03
C TYR A 262 -2.24 -4.49 0.02
N ALA A 263 -2.11 -5.27 1.10
CA ALA A 263 -3.15 -5.38 2.12
C ALA A 263 -3.40 -4.07 2.88
N ASP A 264 -2.34 -3.32 3.18
CA ASP A 264 -2.47 -2.07 3.93
C ASP A 264 -3.10 -0.95 3.09
N GLU A 265 -2.77 -0.88 1.79
CA GLU A 265 -3.47 0.02 0.87
C GLU A 265 -4.94 -0.37 0.72
N ARG A 266 -5.30 -1.66 0.70
CA ARG A 266 -6.71 -2.08 0.73
C ARG A 266 -7.45 -1.61 2.00
N LYS A 267 -6.76 -1.50 3.14
CA LYS A 267 -7.35 -0.92 4.36
C LYS A 267 -7.64 0.56 4.16
N LEU A 268 -6.68 1.32 3.61
CA LEU A 268 -6.88 2.74 3.29
C LEU A 268 -7.97 2.94 2.23
N ALA A 269 -8.02 2.12 1.20
CA ALA A 269 -9.06 2.15 0.19
C ALA A 269 -10.46 1.92 0.79
N ARG A 270 -10.60 1.01 1.76
CA ARG A 270 -11.87 0.85 2.49
C ARG A 270 -12.28 2.13 3.22
N ILE A 271 -11.33 2.83 3.82
CA ILE A 271 -11.58 4.13 4.47
C ILE A 271 -12.04 5.16 3.42
N ALA A 272 -11.34 5.25 2.29
CA ALA A 272 -11.70 6.14 1.19
C ALA A 272 -13.13 5.87 0.69
N VAL A 273 -13.45 4.62 0.36
CA VAL A 273 -14.78 4.17 -0.10
C VAL A 273 -15.87 4.54 0.92
N ASN A 274 -15.61 4.34 2.21
CA ASN A 274 -16.58 4.64 3.26
C ASN A 274 -16.82 6.16 3.43
N ARG A 275 -15.79 6.98 3.28
CA ARG A 275 -15.88 8.46 3.39
C ARG A 275 -16.45 9.11 2.13
N MET A 276 -16.28 8.47 0.98
CA MET A 276 -16.56 9.05 -0.33
C MET A 276 -18.00 9.60 -0.50
N PRO A 277 -19.07 8.95 -0.01
CA PRO A 277 -20.42 9.50 -0.13
C PRO A 277 -20.59 10.88 0.52
N ASP A 278 -19.98 11.11 1.68
CA ASP A 278 -20.07 12.40 2.37
C ASP A 278 -19.22 13.46 1.67
N LEU A 279 -18.04 13.09 1.18
CA LEU A 279 -17.18 13.98 0.41
C LEU A 279 -17.84 14.39 -0.91
N ALA A 280 -18.41 13.43 -1.65
CA ALA A 280 -19.14 13.68 -2.89
C ALA A 280 -20.29 14.67 -2.71
N ARG A 281 -21.10 14.51 -1.65
CA ARG A 281 -22.16 15.47 -1.31
C ARG A 281 -21.61 16.87 -1.02
N LYS A 282 -20.54 16.97 -0.22
CA LYS A 282 -19.87 18.26 0.06
C LYS A 282 -19.35 18.93 -1.20
N GLU A 283 -18.80 18.17 -2.15
CA GLU A 283 -18.36 18.70 -3.45
C GLU A 283 -19.53 19.27 -4.26
N ALA A 284 -20.64 18.51 -4.35
CA ALA A 284 -21.84 18.93 -5.05
C ALA A 284 -22.48 20.17 -4.39
N ASP A 285 -22.60 20.19 -3.06
CA ASP A 285 -23.13 21.34 -2.31
C ASP A 285 -22.25 22.59 -2.46
N ALA A 286 -20.93 22.40 -2.60
CA ALA A 286 -20.00 23.48 -2.90
C ALA A 286 -20.04 23.95 -4.37
N GLY A 287 -20.91 23.36 -5.21
CA GLY A 287 -21.02 23.68 -6.64
C GLY A 287 -19.77 23.34 -7.44
N ARG A 288 -18.91 22.45 -6.92
CA ARG A 288 -17.70 22.00 -7.62
C ARG A 288 -18.09 21.04 -8.74
N ALA A 289 -17.24 20.98 -9.76
CA ALA A 289 -17.35 20.03 -10.84
C ALA A 289 -15.96 19.52 -11.20
N THR A 290 -15.92 18.29 -11.67
CA THR A 290 -14.72 17.70 -12.26
C THR A 290 -14.42 18.41 -13.58
N PRO A 291 -13.20 18.92 -13.78
CA PRO A 291 -12.77 19.48 -15.07
C PRO A 291 -12.95 18.47 -16.21
N ARG A 292 -13.41 18.95 -17.37
CA ARG A 292 -13.68 18.12 -18.57
C ARG A 292 -12.57 18.24 -19.61
#